data_AF-A0A0G1W9A7-F1
#
_entry.id   AF-A0A0G1W9A7-F1
#
_cell.length_a   1.000
_cell.length_b   1.000
_cell.length_c   1.000
_cell.angle_alpha   90.00
_cell.angle_beta   90.00
_cell.angle_gamma   90.00
#
_symmetry.space_group_name_H-M   'P 1'
#
loop_
_entity.id
_entity.type
_entity.pdbx_description
1 polymer ?
#
loop_
_entity_poly.entity_id
_entity_poly.type
_entity_poly.pdbx_seq_one_letter_code
_entity_poly.pdbx_strand_id
1 'polypeptide(L)'
;MTTEMTENGAKLFVAKRWIGIRPRVKQTVNQEARPTQVAIASAGGEGKRYELETEQDELDFILGKWPINGKFRDASEDENLSVFFPHHIIKDNLAKALLEGRAYKPTKVPIAYDGLREGDLVGMALGGMGDRMAYAVSRAGEKRGFAIKRIPPIRLKEARGEANEGFDSELLARLVLESPEQFRPLAKRDRALVKLRETNRLRRFLMKDRMACEQRIRASFLGDIFCSEEGQYPEGDIEQLFDYAKASDPLFQAISDKEKKLNKQLAAACAELPIYSEVIVKVKGVKHSIAAPIIGSVQDIGLFPTVGKFKKFCGLHVNADGSFPRQRRGEELGFNPNARQAFFIAFWGMRLRENKVMYRMRHPYPVLVTDAGTEHPLVLGKWKQDKKTGQYEIETDIGIAHCKGKRKFTDGHLHKRAIWRTVTEFAY
;
A
#
# COMPACT_ATOMS: atom_id res chain seq x y z
N MET A 1 8.99 26.72 37.44
CA MET A 1 9.87 26.16 36.40
C MET A 1 10.95 25.39 37.11
N THR A 2 10.93 24.06 37.06
CA THR A 2 12.00 23.21 37.58
C THR A 2 12.44 22.32 36.42
N THR A 3 13.62 22.63 35.89
CA THR A 3 14.25 21.93 34.78
C THR A 3 15.32 21.05 35.37
N GLU A 4 15.03 19.77 35.60
CA GLU A 4 16.08 18.80 35.93
C GLU A 4 16.67 18.25 34.63
N MET A 5 17.98 18.45 34.45
CA MET A 5 18.76 17.89 33.35
C MET A 5 19.37 16.56 33.80
N THR A 6 19.28 15.52 32.97
CA THR A 6 20.07 14.30 33.12
C THR A 6 21.29 14.35 32.21
N GLU A 7 22.37 13.66 32.59
CA GLU A 7 23.70 13.63 31.94
C GLU A 7 23.70 13.21 30.45
N ASN A 8 22.57 12.79 29.89
CA ASN A 8 22.44 12.36 28.49
C ASN A 8 21.66 13.33 27.58
N GLY A 9 21.42 14.58 28.00
CA GLY A 9 20.85 15.62 27.12
C GLY A 9 19.41 15.37 26.64
N ALA A 10 18.73 14.33 27.16
CA ALA A 10 17.33 14.07 26.87
C ALA A 10 16.45 14.93 27.79
N LYS A 11 15.68 15.85 27.21
CA LYS A 11 14.63 16.60 27.93
C LYS A 11 13.64 15.61 28.54
N LEU A 12 13.53 15.59 29.87
CA LEU A 12 12.49 14.84 30.57
C LEU A 12 11.13 15.50 30.26
N PHE A 13 10.29 14.84 29.46
CA PHE A 13 8.93 15.30 29.19
C PHE A 13 8.06 15.00 30.41
N VAL A 14 7.82 16.00 31.25
CA VAL A 14 6.78 15.92 32.29
C VAL A 14 5.43 16.18 31.62
N ALA A 15 4.70 15.12 31.30
CA ALA A 15 3.43 15.23 30.61
C ALA A 15 2.36 15.85 31.54
N LYS A 16 1.68 16.91 31.08
CA LYS A 16 0.60 17.57 31.84
C LYS A 16 -0.77 16.96 31.62
N ARG A 17 -0.97 16.32 30.45
CA ARG A 17 -2.18 15.58 30.09
C ARG A 17 -1.82 14.27 29.41
N TRP A 18 -2.59 13.23 29.70
CA TRP A 18 -2.48 11.91 29.09
C TRP A 18 -3.71 11.67 28.23
N ILE A 19 -3.49 11.32 26.98
CA ILE A 19 -4.55 11.30 25.98
C ILE A 19 -4.60 9.92 25.35
N GLY A 20 -5.74 9.25 25.40
CA GLY A 20 -5.93 8.00 24.70
C GLY A 20 -6.83 8.21 23.49
N ILE A 21 -6.37 7.74 22.32
CA ILE A 21 -7.09 7.90 21.06
C ILE A 21 -7.42 6.53 20.48
N ARG A 22 -8.71 6.30 20.26
CA ARG A 22 -9.23 5.17 19.49
C ARG A 22 -9.69 5.66 18.11
N PRO A 23 -8.95 5.34 17.04
CA PRO A 23 -9.27 5.79 15.69
C PRO A 23 -10.61 5.24 15.18
N ARG A 24 -11.29 6.04 14.35
CA ARG A 24 -12.54 5.73 13.67
C ARG A 24 -12.48 4.41 12.90
N VAL A 25 -13.60 3.68 12.97
CA VAL A 25 -13.89 2.54 12.09
C VAL A 25 -14.88 3.02 11.03
N LYS A 26 -14.40 3.18 9.78
CA LYS A 26 -15.16 3.85 8.71
C LYS A 26 -16.36 3.07 8.19
N GLN A 27 -16.37 1.74 8.32
CA GLN A 27 -17.50 0.87 7.99
C GLN A 27 -17.28 -0.48 8.71
N THR A 28 -18.25 -0.88 9.52
CA THR A 28 -18.34 -2.26 10.02
C THR A 28 -19.15 -3.10 9.03
N VAL A 29 -19.16 -4.43 9.20
CA VAL A 29 -20.07 -5.34 8.46
C VAL A 29 -21.55 -4.92 8.64
N ASN A 30 -21.86 -4.23 9.75
CA ASN A 30 -23.18 -3.73 10.11
C ASN A 30 -23.44 -2.27 9.67
N GLN A 31 -22.58 -1.69 8.81
CA GLN A 31 -22.69 -0.30 8.29
C GLN A 31 -22.64 0.83 9.34
N GLU A 32 -22.46 0.54 10.62
CA GLU A 32 -22.29 1.56 11.65
C GLU A 32 -20.87 2.18 11.57
N ALA A 33 -20.81 3.48 11.26
CA ALA A 33 -19.60 4.27 11.38
C ALA A 33 -19.42 4.69 12.85
N ARG A 34 -18.22 4.51 13.40
CA ARG A 34 -17.90 4.97 14.77
C ARG A 34 -16.94 6.14 14.72
N PRO A 35 -17.21 7.25 15.42
CA PRO A 35 -16.30 8.41 15.45
C PRO A 35 -14.95 8.04 16.08
N THR A 36 -13.95 8.89 15.88
CA THR A 36 -12.69 8.76 16.61
C THR A 36 -12.91 9.20 18.06
N GLN A 37 -12.61 8.32 19.01
CA GLN A 37 -12.83 8.60 20.44
C GLN A 37 -11.53 9.09 21.06
N VAL A 38 -11.63 10.16 21.82
CA VAL A 38 -10.50 10.76 22.54
C VAL A 38 -10.85 10.89 24.01
N ALA A 39 -10.00 10.34 24.87
CA ALA A 39 -10.07 10.55 26.31
C ALA A 39 -8.86 11.37 26.75
N ILE A 40 -9.08 12.38 27.58
CA ILE A 40 -8.04 13.24 28.15
C ILE A 40 -8.11 13.12 29.66
N ALA A 41 -7.02 12.63 30.26
CA ALA A 41 -6.79 12.62 31.70
C ALA A 41 -5.75 13.69 32.08
N SER A 42 -5.92 14.29 33.26
CA SER A 42 -4.97 15.26 33.83
C SER A 42 -4.83 15.02 35.33
N ALA A 43 -3.67 15.34 35.91
CA ALA A 43 -3.43 15.20 37.35
C ALA A 43 -4.43 16.06 38.14
N GLY A 44 -5.34 15.43 38.88
CA GLY A 44 -6.29 16.11 39.79
C GLY A 44 -7.54 16.71 39.13
N GLY A 45 -7.88 16.36 37.89
CA GLY A 45 -9.10 16.84 37.20
C GLY A 45 -9.98 15.70 36.67
N GLU A 46 -11.27 15.98 36.46
CA GLU A 46 -12.19 15.06 35.80
C GLU A 46 -11.74 14.77 34.35
N GLY A 47 -11.73 13.49 33.99
CA GLY A 47 -11.38 13.05 32.64
C GLY A 47 -12.40 13.53 31.61
N LYS A 48 -11.95 14.04 30.46
CA LYS A 48 -12.81 14.47 29.36
C LYS A 48 -12.87 13.43 28.27
N ARG A 49 -14.05 13.20 27.71
CA ARG A 49 -14.26 12.36 26.53
C ARG A 49 -14.79 13.20 25.38
N TYR A 50 -14.21 13.01 24.20
CA TYR A 50 -14.62 13.62 22.95
C TYR A 50 -14.83 12.57 21.87
N GLU A 51 -15.76 12.85 20.98
CA GLU A 51 -15.98 12.10 19.75
C GLU A 51 -15.74 13.04 18.56
N LEU A 52 -14.80 12.64 17.70
CA LEU A 52 -14.42 13.35 16.49
C LEU A 52 -15.11 12.65 15.31
N GLU A 53 -16.10 13.31 14.73
CA GLU A 53 -17.01 12.71 13.75
C GLU A 53 -16.35 12.56 12.36
N THR A 54 -15.50 13.51 12.00
CA THR A 54 -14.89 13.60 10.67
C THR A 54 -13.37 13.57 10.69
N GLU A 55 -12.75 13.25 9.55
CA GLU A 55 -11.30 13.39 9.37
C GLU A 55 -10.82 14.84 9.52
N GLN A 56 -11.71 15.81 9.27
CA GLN A 56 -11.44 17.22 9.49
C GLN A 56 -11.35 17.52 11.00
N ASP A 57 -12.26 16.96 11.81
CA ASP A 57 -12.22 17.07 13.28
C ASP A 57 -10.95 16.42 13.85
N GLU A 58 -10.56 15.25 13.33
CA GLU A 58 -9.30 14.60 13.69
C GLU A 58 -8.10 15.52 13.44
N LEU A 59 -8.04 16.15 12.26
CA LEU A 59 -6.95 17.04 11.90
C LEU A 59 -6.95 18.30 12.76
N ASP A 60 -8.11 18.92 12.98
CA ASP A 60 -8.24 20.10 13.82
C ASP A 60 -7.86 19.80 15.27
N PHE A 61 -8.22 18.61 15.79
CA PHE A 61 -7.84 18.19 17.13
C PHE A 61 -6.32 18.00 17.24
N ILE A 62 -5.70 17.34 16.28
CA ILE A 62 -4.24 17.21 16.20
C ILE A 62 -3.55 18.57 16.15
N LEU A 63 -4.19 19.54 15.51
CA LEU A 63 -3.71 20.91 15.39
C LEU A 63 -4.16 21.83 16.54
N GLY A 64 -4.81 21.32 17.60
CA GLY A 64 -5.27 22.16 18.72
C GLY A 64 -6.23 23.28 18.28
N LYS A 65 -6.97 23.04 17.20
CA LYS A 65 -7.91 23.96 16.54
C LYS A 65 -9.30 23.35 16.49
N TRP A 66 -9.57 22.28 17.24
CA TRP A 66 -10.87 21.63 17.18
C TRP A 66 -11.88 22.43 17.99
N PRO A 67 -12.98 22.91 17.39
CA PRO A 67 -14.01 23.62 18.14
C PRO A 67 -14.64 22.64 19.13
N ILE A 68 -14.68 23.02 20.41
CA ILE A 68 -15.25 22.13 21.43
C ILE A 68 -16.72 21.90 21.09
N ASN A 69 -17.10 20.64 20.86
CA ASN A 69 -18.45 20.30 20.43
C ASN A 69 -19.50 20.88 21.41
N GLY A 70 -20.53 21.52 20.86
CA GLY A 70 -21.55 22.24 21.64
C GLY A 70 -21.17 23.64 22.14
N LYS A 71 -19.94 24.14 21.91
CA LYS A 71 -19.51 25.49 22.29
C LYS A 71 -19.47 26.44 21.09
N PHE A 72 -20.64 26.66 20.50
CA PHE A 72 -20.86 27.64 19.45
C PHE A 72 -21.77 28.75 19.98
N ARG A 73 -21.51 29.99 19.56
CA ARG A 73 -22.39 31.13 19.80
C ARG A 73 -22.86 31.72 18.49
N ASP A 74 -23.92 32.52 18.56
CA ASP A 74 -24.37 33.24 17.39
C ASP A 74 -23.32 34.26 16.94
N ALA A 75 -23.14 34.35 15.62
CA ALA A 75 -22.26 35.33 15.00
C ALA A 75 -22.90 36.72 15.09
N SER A 76 -22.14 37.74 15.50
CA SER A 76 -22.66 39.12 15.49
C SER A 76 -22.64 39.69 14.06
N GLU A 77 -23.56 40.59 13.73
CA GLU A 77 -23.68 41.11 12.35
C GLU A 77 -22.41 41.83 11.87
N ASP A 78 -21.72 42.50 12.79
CA ASP A 78 -20.46 43.23 12.51
C ASP A 78 -19.20 42.43 12.89
N GLU A 79 -19.34 41.13 13.19
CA GLU A 79 -18.21 40.32 13.63
C GLU A 79 -17.21 40.05 12.50
N ASN A 80 -15.93 40.27 12.77
CA ASN A 80 -14.88 39.93 11.82
C ASN A 80 -14.70 38.40 11.73
N LEU A 81 -15.34 37.78 10.75
CA LEU A 81 -15.31 36.33 10.55
C LEU A 81 -13.96 35.78 10.09
N SER A 82 -13.03 36.63 9.61
CA SER A 82 -11.72 36.19 9.12
C SER A 82 -10.82 35.61 10.23
N VAL A 83 -11.15 35.85 11.49
CA VAL A 83 -10.44 35.28 12.65
C VAL A 83 -10.77 33.81 12.89
N PHE A 84 -11.87 33.31 12.32
CA PHE A 84 -12.29 31.91 12.43
C PHE A 84 -11.86 31.12 11.19
N PHE A 85 -11.70 29.81 11.36
CA PHE A 85 -11.47 28.94 10.21
C PHE A 85 -12.75 28.83 9.38
N PRO A 86 -12.69 28.96 8.04
CA PRO A 86 -13.88 28.99 7.18
C PRO A 86 -14.79 27.77 7.34
N HIS A 87 -14.22 26.59 7.62
CA HIS A 87 -14.96 25.34 7.81
C HIS A 87 -15.50 25.15 9.24
N HIS A 88 -15.18 26.04 10.19
CA HIS A 88 -15.77 26.07 11.53
C HIS A 88 -16.92 27.06 11.66
N ILE A 89 -17.13 27.91 10.67
CA ILE A 89 -18.25 28.86 10.66
C ILE A 89 -19.50 28.07 10.23
N ILE A 90 -20.46 27.93 11.14
CA ILE A 90 -21.76 27.35 10.80
C ILE A 90 -22.54 28.43 10.06
N LYS A 91 -23.02 28.06 8.88
CA LYS A 91 -23.79 28.93 8.01
C LYS A 91 -25.24 28.46 7.99
N ASP A 92 -26.13 29.36 7.60
CA ASP A 92 -27.53 28.99 7.42
C ASP A 92 -27.69 27.89 6.36
N ASN A 93 -28.86 27.27 6.31
CA ASN A 93 -29.20 26.37 5.24
C ASN A 93 -29.36 27.17 3.94
N LEU A 94 -28.49 26.89 2.96
CA LEU A 94 -28.48 27.57 1.67
C LEU A 94 -29.83 27.47 0.95
N ALA A 95 -30.48 26.31 0.98
CA ALA A 95 -31.77 26.10 0.32
C ALA A 95 -32.86 26.96 0.96
N LYS A 96 -32.85 27.08 2.30
CA LYS A 96 -33.80 27.91 3.04
C LYS A 96 -33.57 29.40 2.78
N ALA A 97 -32.31 29.85 2.77
CA ALA A 97 -31.97 31.24 2.47
C ALA A 97 -32.38 31.64 1.04
N LEU A 98 -32.19 30.75 0.07
CA LEU A 98 -32.63 30.96 -1.32
C LEU A 98 -34.16 31.02 -1.45
N LEU A 99 -34.89 30.12 -0.78
CA LEU A 99 -36.36 30.13 -0.75
C LEU A 99 -36.94 31.42 -0.13
N GLU A 100 -36.27 31.96 0.89
CA GLU A 100 -36.69 33.16 1.62
C GLU A 100 -36.14 34.46 1.00
N GLY A 101 -35.44 34.38 -0.14
CA GLY A 101 -34.90 35.55 -0.86
C GLY A 101 -33.87 36.36 -0.08
N ARG A 102 -33.22 35.76 0.93
CA ARG A 102 -32.29 36.43 1.84
C ARG A 102 -30.84 36.02 1.61
N ALA A 103 -29.93 36.92 1.97
CA ALA A 103 -28.51 36.67 1.88
C ALA A 103 -28.09 35.47 2.76
N TYR A 104 -27.18 34.65 2.22
CA TYR A 104 -26.58 33.53 2.92
C TYR A 104 -25.67 34.03 4.04
N LYS A 105 -26.18 34.08 5.27
CA LYS A 105 -25.46 34.61 6.44
C LYS A 105 -24.81 33.49 7.29
N PRO A 106 -23.64 33.74 7.88
CA PRO A 106 -23.08 32.91 8.93
C PRO A 106 -23.94 33.03 10.19
N THR A 107 -24.26 31.89 10.81
CA THR A 107 -25.18 31.82 11.95
C THR A 107 -24.43 31.62 13.25
N LYS A 108 -23.41 30.75 13.29
CA LYS A 108 -22.65 30.47 14.51
C LYS A 108 -21.15 30.39 14.30
N VAL A 109 -20.42 30.82 15.32
CA VAL A 109 -18.95 30.75 15.40
C VAL A 109 -18.49 30.03 16.68
N PRO A 110 -17.33 29.37 16.66
CA PRO A 110 -16.78 28.70 17.84
C PRO A 110 -16.48 29.66 19.00
N ILE A 111 -16.79 29.25 20.23
CA ILE A 111 -16.44 29.99 21.46
C ILE A 111 -15.01 29.63 21.92
N ALA A 112 -14.66 28.35 21.81
CA ALA A 112 -13.39 27.83 22.31
C ALA A 112 -12.92 26.63 21.49
N TYR A 113 -11.59 26.48 21.47
CA TYR A 113 -10.91 25.37 20.82
C TYR A 113 -10.23 24.45 21.83
N ASP A 114 -10.11 23.18 21.48
CA ASP A 114 -9.27 22.21 22.18
C ASP A 114 -8.49 21.36 21.18
N GLY A 115 -7.71 20.41 21.70
CA GLY A 115 -6.88 19.50 20.95
C GLY A 115 -5.50 19.34 21.58
N LEU A 116 -4.55 18.86 20.78
CA LEU A 116 -3.20 18.57 21.25
C LEU A 116 -2.38 19.85 21.48
N ARG A 117 -1.69 19.88 22.62
CA ARG A 117 -0.90 21.01 23.13
C ARG A 117 0.47 20.51 23.59
N GLU A 118 1.40 21.44 23.76
CA GLU A 118 2.74 21.13 24.27
C GLU A 118 2.66 20.38 25.61
N GLY A 119 3.48 19.32 25.74
CA GLY A 119 3.53 18.47 26.92
C GLY A 119 2.45 17.38 26.99
N ASP A 120 1.58 17.22 25.99
CA ASP A 120 0.65 16.09 25.95
C ASP A 120 1.38 14.77 25.65
N LEU A 121 0.91 13.68 26.27
CA LEU A 121 1.34 12.31 25.94
C LEU A 121 0.17 11.49 25.41
N VAL A 122 0.26 11.09 24.13
CA VAL A 122 -0.80 10.37 23.42
C VAL A 122 -0.53 8.87 23.39
N GLY A 123 -1.49 8.04 23.81
CA GLY A 123 -1.52 6.58 23.69
C GLY A 123 -2.46 6.12 22.56
N MET A 124 -1.96 5.26 21.67
CA MET A 124 -2.75 4.67 20.58
C MET A 124 -2.43 3.18 20.35
N ALA A 125 -3.39 2.37 19.90
CA ALA A 125 -3.09 1.01 19.45
C ALA A 125 -2.22 1.00 18.17
N LEU A 126 -1.37 -0.02 17.99
CA LEU A 126 -0.61 -0.29 16.76
C LEU A 126 -1.50 -0.90 15.66
N GLY A 127 -1.26 -0.49 14.40
CA GLY A 127 -1.89 -1.05 13.21
C GLY A 127 -3.22 -0.41 12.79
N GLY A 128 -3.83 -1.00 11.75
CA GLY A 128 -5.13 -0.61 11.22
C GLY A 128 -5.17 0.74 10.49
N MET A 129 -6.37 1.33 10.40
CA MET A 129 -6.59 2.66 9.84
C MET A 129 -5.97 3.78 10.71
N GLY A 130 -5.67 3.47 11.97
CA GLY A 130 -5.02 4.37 12.93
C GLY A 130 -3.59 4.76 12.59
N ASP A 131 -2.92 4.05 11.69
CA ASP A 131 -1.55 4.36 11.29
C ASP A 131 -1.41 5.75 10.66
N ARG A 132 -2.42 6.20 9.89
CA ARG A 132 -2.42 7.56 9.29
C ARG A 132 -2.55 8.65 10.34
N MET A 133 -3.46 8.44 11.30
CA MET A 133 -3.66 9.38 12.41
C MET A 133 -2.41 9.42 13.29
N ALA A 134 -1.83 8.27 13.64
CA ALA A 134 -0.60 8.19 14.41
C ALA A 134 0.58 8.88 13.70
N TYR A 135 0.68 8.76 12.37
CA TYR A 135 1.66 9.51 11.56
C TYR A 135 1.43 11.02 11.69
N ALA A 136 0.18 11.48 11.54
CA ALA A 136 -0.18 12.90 11.63
C ALA A 136 0.10 13.48 13.03
N VAL A 137 -0.29 12.76 14.08
CA VAL A 137 0.00 13.09 15.48
C VAL A 137 1.50 13.19 15.71
N SER A 138 2.28 12.17 15.34
CA SER A 138 3.74 12.17 15.53
C SER A 138 4.43 13.33 14.80
N ARG A 139 4.01 13.63 13.56
CA ARG A 139 4.55 14.76 12.78
C ARG A 139 4.20 16.10 13.41
N ALA A 140 2.97 16.26 13.92
CA ALA A 140 2.55 17.49 14.58
C ALA A 140 3.25 17.67 15.93
N GLY A 141 3.42 16.58 16.69
CA GLY A 141 4.09 16.57 17.99
C GLY A 141 5.55 16.99 17.93
N GLU A 142 6.27 16.56 16.89
CA GLU A 142 7.65 17.00 16.64
C GLU A 142 7.78 18.53 16.50
N LYS A 143 6.74 19.21 15.99
CA LYS A 143 6.73 20.68 15.83
C LYS A 143 6.17 21.42 17.04
N ARG A 144 5.30 20.77 17.82
CA ARG A 144 4.46 21.40 18.86
C ARG A 144 4.78 20.94 20.28
N GLY A 145 5.75 20.05 20.45
CA GLY A 145 6.24 19.63 21.76
C GLY A 145 5.34 18.63 22.49
N PHE A 146 4.61 17.76 21.78
CA PHE A 146 3.89 16.63 22.37
C PHE A 146 4.36 15.29 21.80
N ALA A 147 4.10 14.20 22.54
CA ALA A 147 4.60 12.87 22.21
C ALA A 147 3.47 11.88 21.95
N ILE A 148 3.75 10.86 21.14
CA ILE A 148 2.86 9.73 20.90
C ILE A 148 3.60 8.42 21.14
N LYS A 149 2.91 7.52 21.83
CA LYS A 149 3.32 6.19 22.20
C LYS A 149 2.25 5.20 21.73
N ARG A 150 2.67 4.02 21.25
CA ARG A 150 1.76 3.00 20.72
C ARG A 150 1.91 1.64 21.36
N ILE A 151 0.78 0.99 21.63
CA ILE A 151 0.69 -0.33 22.26
C ILE A 151 0.30 -1.42 21.25
N PRO A 152 0.92 -2.61 21.26
CA PRO A 152 0.48 -3.74 20.43
C PRO A 152 -0.97 -4.16 20.73
N PRO A 153 -1.80 -4.54 19.72
CA PRO A 153 -3.19 -4.94 19.96
C PRO A 153 -3.35 -6.11 20.93
N ILE A 154 -2.40 -7.05 20.94
CA ILE A 154 -2.40 -8.19 21.87
C ILE A 154 -2.29 -7.69 23.31
N ARG A 155 -1.36 -6.76 23.59
CA ARG A 155 -1.18 -6.15 24.91
C ARG A 155 -2.39 -5.31 25.34
N LEU A 156 -2.96 -4.55 24.40
CA LEU A 156 -4.18 -3.79 24.69
C LEU A 156 -5.36 -4.72 25.03
N LYS A 157 -5.50 -5.83 24.31
CA LYS A 157 -6.53 -6.84 24.60
C LYS A 157 -6.32 -7.50 25.96
N GLU A 158 -5.08 -7.84 26.32
CA GLU A 158 -4.71 -8.36 27.65
C GLU A 158 -5.09 -7.35 28.75
N ALA A 159 -4.71 -6.08 28.60
CA ALA A 159 -5.00 -5.03 29.58
C ALA A 159 -6.50 -4.70 29.70
N ARG A 160 -7.27 -4.91 28.63
CA ARG A 160 -8.72 -4.72 28.62
C ARG A 160 -9.49 -5.87 29.30
N GLY A 161 -9.00 -7.10 29.19
CA GLY A 161 -9.72 -8.29 29.66
C GLY A 161 -11.09 -8.42 28.99
N GLU A 162 -12.13 -8.59 29.80
CA GLU A 162 -13.53 -8.73 29.36
C GLU A 162 -14.27 -7.38 29.20
N ALA A 163 -13.60 -6.26 29.48
CA ALA A 163 -14.23 -4.94 29.40
C ALA A 163 -14.60 -4.54 27.96
N ASN A 164 -15.61 -3.67 27.84
CA ASN A 164 -16.11 -3.19 26.56
C ASN A 164 -15.07 -2.33 25.83
N GLU A 165 -14.77 -2.68 24.56
CA GLU A 165 -13.85 -1.95 23.70
C GLU A 165 -14.26 -0.47 23.47
N GLY A 166 -15.53 -0.12 23.72
CA GLY A 166 -16.07 1.24 23.68
C GLY A 166 -15.40 2.24 24.63
N PHE A 167 -14.57 1.76 25.56
CA PHE A 167 -13.79 2.57 26.51
C PHE A 167 -12.27 2.43 26.29
N ASP A 168 -11.84 1.93 25.12
CA ASP A 168 -10.42 1.78 24.80
C ASP A 168 -9.67 3.13 24.85
N SER A 169 -10.33 4.26 24.53
CA SER A 169 -9.73 5.59 24.63
C SER A 169 -9.32 5.93 26.07
N GLU A 170 -10.20 5.68 27.04
CA GLU A 170 -9.96 5.92 28.46
C GLU A 170 -8.87 4.97 28.98
N LEU A 171 -8.95 3.70 28.59
CA LEU A 171 -7.94 2.71 28.93
C LEU A 171 -6.56 3.11 28.40
N LEU A 172 -6.47 3.58 27.16
CA LEU A 172 -5.21 4.06 26.56
C LEU A 172 -4.67 5.31 27.28
N ALA A 173 -5.53 6.25 27.66
CA ALA A 173 -5.14 7.46 28.39
C ALA A 173 -4.52 7.12 29.74
N ARG A 174 -5.06 6.09 30.42
CA ARG A 174 -4.54 5.58 31.68
C ARG A 174 -3.25 4.79 31.50
N LEU A 175 -3.24 3.80 30.60
CA LEU A 175 -2.10 2.91 30.41
C LEU A 175 -0.84 3.62 29.93
N VAL A 176 -0.94 4.70 29.15
CA VAL A 176 0.24 5.45 28.69
C VAL A 176 1.00 6.12 29.83
N LEU A 177 0.31 6.36 30.96
CA LEU A 177 0.88 6.85 32.21
C LEU A 177 1.32 5.70 33.14
N GLU A 178 0.43 4.75 33.41
CA GLU A 178 0.63 3.71 34.43
C GLU A 178 1.58 2.59 33.98
N SER A 179 1.64 2.32 32.68
CA SER A 179 2.43 1.23 32.10
C SER A 179 3.14 1.66 30.82
N PRO A 180 3.99 2.71 30.88
CA PRO A 180 4.62 3.30 29.70
C PRO A 180 5.55 2.33 28.95
N GLU A 181 6.05 1.29 29.61
CA GLU A 181 6.90 0.22 29.07
C GLU A 181 6.18 -0.69 28.07
N GLN A 182 4.84 -0.77 28.15
CA GLN A 182 4.04 -1.52 27.18
C GLN A 182 3.91 -0.79 25.84
N PHE A 183 4.29 0.49 25.81
CA PHE A 183 4.20 1.32 24.62
C PHE A 183 5.56 1.56 23.97
N ARG A 184 5.52 1.76 22.66
CA ARG A 184 6.67 2.16 21.84
C ARG A 184 6.48 3.58 21.34
N PRO A 185 7.48 4.47 21.44
CA PRO A 185 7.39 5.79 20.84
C PRO A 185 7.28 5.67 19.31
N LEU A 186 6.48 6.53 18.67
CA LEU A 186 6.46 6.61 17.21
C LEU A 186 7.53 7.58 16.73
N ALA A 187 8.67 7.03 16.30
CA ALA A 187 9.82 7.78 15.84
C ALA A 187 9.75 8.12 14.34
N LYS A 188 10.73 8.90 13.85
CA LYS A 188 10.87 9.24 12.43
C LYS A 188 10.96 8.01 11.54
N ARG A 189 11.63 6.94 12.00
CA ARG A 189 11.69 5.64 11.32
C ARG A 189 10.30 5.03 11.13
N ASP A 190 9.47 5.04 12.17
CA ASP A 190 8.11 4.49 12.10
C ASP A 190 7.22 5.28 11.15
N ARG A 191 7.39 6.62 11.12
CA ARG A 191 6.73 7.47 10.12
C ARG A 191 7.11 7.06 8.69
N ALA A 192 8.39 6.83 8.43
CA ALA A 192 8.86 6.35 7.12
C ALA A 192 8.27 4.98 6.76
N LEU A 193 8.14 4.06 7.73
CA LEU A 193 7.49 2.76 7.53
C LEU A 193 6.00 2.89 7.21
N VAL A 194 5.26 3.76 7.90
CA VAL A 194 3.84 4.04 7.60
C VAL A 194 3.70 4.62 6.18
N LYS A 195 4.56 5.57 5.81
CA LYS A 195 4.59 6.16 4.46
C LYS A 195 4.83 5.08 3.39
N LEU A 196 5.82 4.21 3.60
CA LEU A 196 6.09 3.07 2.71
C LEU A 196 4.86 2.18 2.53
N ARG A 197 4.18 1.81 3.62
CA ARG A 197 3.00 0.95 3.60
C ARG A 197 1.85 1.59 2.84
N GLU A 198 1.56 2.87 3.08
CA GLU A 198 0.51 3.59 2.36
C GLU A 198 0.82 3.75 0.87
N THR A 199 2.06 4.09 0.50
CA THR A 199 2.46 4.17 -0.91
C THR A 199 2.35 2.81 -1.60
N ASN A 200 2.77 1.72 -0.95
CA ASN A 200 2.63 0.37 -1.50
C ASN A 200 1.16 -0.04 -1.66
N ARG A 201 0.31 0.30 -0.69
CA ARG A 201 -1.14 0.04 -0.76
C ARG A 201 -1.77 0.76 -1.95
N LEU A 202 -1.51 2.05 -2.11
CA LEU A 202 -2.01 2.85 -3.24
C LEU A 202 -1.51 2.31 -4.58
N ARG A 203 -0.23 1.93 -4.67
CA ARG A 203 0.31 1.31 -5.88
C ARG A 203 -0.44 0.04 -6.23
N ARG A 204 -0.69 -0.85 -5.26
CA ARG A 204 -1.39 -2.13 -5.51
C ARG A 204 -2.83 -1.92 -5.94
N PHE A 205 -3.52 -0.93 -5.41
CA PHE A 205 -4.86 -0.56 -5.89
C PHE A 205 -4.79 -0.12 -7.33
N LEU A 206 -3.85 0.76 -7.66
CA LEU A 206 -3.70 1.24 -9.03
C LEU A 206 -3.28 0.13 -10.02
N MET A 207 -2.47 -0.83 -9.61
CA MET A 207 -2.16 -2.02 -10.42
C MET A 207 -3.41 -2.85 -10.72
N LYS A 208 -4.31 -3.01 -9.74
CA LYS A 208 -5.59 -3.69 -9.95
C LYS A 208 -6.50 -2.90 -10.87
N ASP A 209 -6.58 -1.58 -10.68
CA ASP A 209 -7.36 -0.69 -11.54
C ASP A 209 -6.85 -0.72 -12.98
N ARG A 210 -5.52 -0.77 -13.17
CA ARG A 210 -4.90 -0.92 -14.49
C ARG A 210 -5.28 -2.24 -15.15
N MET A 211 -5.19 -3.35 -14.42
CA MET A 211 -5.57 -4.68 -14.92
C MET A 211 -7.06 -4.72 -15.29
N ALA A 212 -7.94 -4.15 -14.46
CA ALA A 212 -9.37 -4.06 -14.74
C ALA A 212 -9.68 -3.13 -15.94
N CYS A 213 -8.94 -2.04 -16.11
CA CYS A 213 -9.05 -1.16 -17.29
C CYS A 213 -8.64 -1.92 -18.56
N GLU A 214 -7.51 -2.62 -18.54
CA GLU A 214 -7.02 -3.43 -19.66
C GLU A 214 -8.04 -4.50 -20.08
N GLN A 215 -8.65 -5.19 -19.11
CA GLN A 215 -9.70 -6.17 -19.36
C GLN A 215 -10.94 -5.54 -20.00
N ARG A 216 -11.35 -4.35 -19.55
CA ARG A 216 -12.49 -3.63 -20.13
C ARG A 216 -12.21 -3.18 -21.57
N ILE A 217 -11.02 -2.64 -21.84
CA ILE A 217 -10.59 -2.28 -23.19
C ILE A 217 -10.61 -3.51 -24.09
N ARG A 218 -10.07 -4.64 -23.60
CA ARG A 218 -10.06 -5.90 -24.37
C ARG A 218 -11.47 -6.41 -24.67
N ALA A 219 -12.37 -6.35 -23.69
CA ALA A 219 -13.76 -6.75 -23.88
C ALA A 219 -14.49 -5.85 -24.88
N SER A 220 -14.31 -4.53 -24.79
CA SER A 220 -14.87 -3.57 -25.76
C SER A 220 -14.32 -3.84 -27.15
N PHE A 221 -13.00 -3.92 -27.29
CA PHE A 221 -12.32 -4.15 -28.56
C PHE A 221 -12.79 -5.44 -29.25
N LEU A 222 -12.92 -6.54 -28.50
CA LEU A 222 -13.46 -7.78 -29.04
C LEU A 222 -14.95 -7.62 -29.41
N GLY A 223 -15.74 -6.97 -28.56
CA GLY A 223 -17.14 -6.67 -28.83
C GLY A 223 -17.33 -5.88 -30.12
N ASP A 224 -16.53 -4.84 -30.33
CA ASP A 224 -16.59 -4.00 -31.53
C ASP A 224 -16.28 -4.80 -32.80
N ILE A 225 -15.34 -5.75 -32.74
CA ILE A 225 -15.05 -6.68 -33.85
C ILE A 225 -16.24 -7.59 -34.11
N PHE A 226 -16.76 -8.26 -33.06
CA PHE A 226 -17.85 -9.24 -33.20
C PHE A 226 -19.20 -8.60 -33.56
N CYS A 227 -19.40 -7.32 -33.22
CA CYS A 227 -20.62 -6.58 -33.50
C CYS A 227 -20.51 -5.68 -34.75
N SER A 228 -19.40 -5.74 -35.50
CA SER A 228 -19.28 -5.05 -36.78
C SER A 228 -20.15 -5.73 -37.85
N GLU A 229 -20.76 -4.94 -38.74
CA GLU A 229 -21.62 -5.47 -39.83
C GLU A 229 -20.88 -6.41 -40.78
N GLU A 230 -19.57 -6.18 -40.93
CA GLU A 230 -18.70 -7.04 -41.73
C GLU A 230 -18.38 -8.34 -40.98
N GLY A 231 -18.28 -8.32 -39.64
CA GLY A 231 -18.01 -9.49 -38.80
C GLY A 231 -16.69 -10.20 -39.11
N GLN A 232 -15.85 -9.60 -39.96
CA GLN A 232 -14.61 -10.19 -40.45
C GLN A 232 -13.50 -9.97 -39.43
N TYR A 233 -12.69 -11.01 -39.22
CA TYR A 233 -11.43 -10.87 -38.50
C TYR A 233 -10.58 -9.81 -39.23
N PRO A 234 -10.11 -8.75 -38.55
CA PRO A 234 -9.30 -7.73 -39.21
C PRO A 234 -8.04 -8.37 -39.80
N GLU A 235 -7.64 -7.96 -41.01
CA GLU A 235 -6.37 -8.40 -41.62
C GLU A 235 -5.21 -7.95 -40.72
N GLY A 236 -4.62 -8.90 -40.00
CA GLY A 236 -3.55 -8.64 -39.02
C GLY A 236 -3.61 -9.57 -37.81
N ASP A 237 -2.75 -9.31 -36.83
CA ASP A 237 -2.76 -9.99 -35.54
C ASP A 237 -3.66 -9.20 -34.58
N ILE A 238 -4.78 -9.79 -34.13
CA ILE A 238 -5.72 -9.20 -33.17
C ILE A 238 -4.99 -8.60 -31.96
N GLU A 239 -3.90 -9.22 -31.52
CA GLU A 239 -3.12 -8.73 -30.38
C GLU A 239 -2.41 -7.39 -30.70
N GLN A 240 -1.97 -7.16 -31.94
CA GLN A 240 -1.34 -5.90 -32.34
C GLN A 240 -2.35 -4.75 -32.39
N LEU A 241 -3.54 -5.00 -32.92
CA LEU A 241 -4.61 -4.01 -32.96
C LEU A 241 -5.13 -3.71 -31.55
N PHE A 242 -5.24 -4.72 -30.69
CA PHE A 242 -5.54 -4.53 -29.28
C PHE A 242 -4.45 -3.71 -28.58
N ASP A 243 -3.17 -3.99 -28.84
CA ASP A 243 -2.06 -3.22 -28.26
C ASP A 243 -2.10 -1.75 -28.68
N TYR A 244 -2.48 -1.46 -29.92
CA TYR A 244 -2.71 -0.09 -30.38
C TYR A 244 -3.89 0.57 -29.65
N ALA A 245 -5.05 -0.09 -29.59
CA ALA A 245 -6.24 0.40 -28.89
C ALA A 245 -5.95 0.72 -27.41
N LYS A 246 -5.26 -0.20 -26.72
CA LYS A 246 -4.78 -0.02 -25.35
C LYS A 246 -3.80 1.13 -25.22
N ALA A 247 -2.88 1.31 -26.17
CA ALA A 247 -1.92 2.40 -26.16
C ALA A 247 -2.59 3.77 -26.39
N SER A 248 -3.68 3.83 -27.16
CA SER A 248 -4.44 5.05 -27.42
C SER A 248 -5.45 5.43 -26.33
N ASP A 249 -5.79 4.52 -25.41
CA ASP A 249 -6.82 4.77 -24.38
C ASP A 249 -6.36 5.81 -23.32
N PRO A 250 -7.05 6.96 -23.19
CA PRO A 250 -6.62 8.03 -22.27
C PRO A 250 -6.67 7.64 -20.79
N LEU A 251 -7.64 6.80 -20.39
CA LEU A 251 -7.79 6.36 -19.01
C LEU A 251 -6.65 5.41 -18.62
N PHE A 252 -6.31 4.47 -19.51
CA PHE A 252 -5.21 3.55 -19.33
C PHE A 252 -3.88 4.30 -19.22
N GLN A 253 -3.64 5.31 -20.07
CA GLN A 253 -2.44 6.16 -19.97
C GLN A 253 -2.39 6.91 -18.65
N ALA A 254 -3.49 7.55 -18.23
CA ALA A 254 -3.54 8.27 -16.95
C ALA A 254 -3.27 7.36 -15.74
N ILE A 255 -3.82 6.14 -15.73
CA ILE A 255 -3.55 5.12 -14.71
C ILE A 255 -2.08 4.70 -14.74
N SER A 256 -1.53 4.41 -15.92
CA SER A 256 -0.14 3.99 -16.12
C SER A 256 0.85 5.05 -15.62
N ASP A 257 0.61 6.31 -15.91
CA ASP A 257 1.48 7.41 -15.48
C ASP A 257 1.42 7.65 -13.97
N LYS A 258 0.22 7.54 -13.38
CA LYS A 258 0.07 7.57 -11.92
C LYS A 258 0.76 6.38 -11.26
N GLU A 259 0.78 5.20 -11.89
CA GLU A 259 1.49 4.01 -11.41
C GLU A 259 3.01 4.22 -11.44
N LYS A 260 3.54 4.79 -12.53
CA LYS A 260 4.96 5.19 -12.62
C LYS A 260 5.34 6.17 -11.52
N LYS A 261 4.49 7.18 -11.25
CA LYS A 261 4.71 8.15 -10.16
C LYS A 261 4.74 7.47 -8.80
N LEU A 262 3.78 6.58 -8.51
CA LEU A 262 3.75 5.81 -7.26
C LEU A 262 4.95 4.86 -7.13
N ASN A 263 5.42 4.28 -8.24
CA ASN A 263 6.63 3.44 -8.24
C ASN A 263 7.88 4.25 -7.86
N LYS A 264 8.04 5.48 -8.37
CA LYS A 264 9.12 6.39 -7.98
C LYS A 264 9.02 6.76 -6.49
N GLN A 265 7.81 7.11 -6.03
CA GLN A 265 7.57 7.43 -4.62
C GLN A 265 7.86 6.25 -3.69
N LEU A 266 7.53 5.02 -4.12
CA LEU A 266 7.82 3.82 -3.36
C LEU A 266 9.33 3.54 -3.29
N ALA A 267 10.05 3.74 -4.38
CA ALA A 267 11.50 3.61 -4.39
C ALA A 267 12.16 4.59 -3.41
N ALA A 268 11.71 5.86 -3.40
CA ALA A 268 12.17 6.85 -2.44
C ALA A 268 11.83 6.46 -0.99
N ALA A 269 10.59 6.03 -0.73
CA ALA A 269 10.17 5.60 0.61
C ALA A 269 10.95 4.36 1.11
N CYS A 270 11.31 3.43 0.22
CA CYS A 270 12.21 2.32 0.56
C CYS A 270 13.60 2.84 0.93
N ALA A 271 14.17 3.75 0.14
CA ALA A 271 15.52 4.27 0.34
C ALA A 271 15.68 5.05 1.66
N GLU A 272 14.60 5.62 2.19
CA GLU A 272 14.58 6.27 3.52
C GLU A 272 14.79 5.28 4.70
N LEU A 273 14.66 3.97 4.48
CA LEU A 273 14.72 2.96 5.53
C LEU A 273 16.07 2.21 5.54
N PRO A 274 16.81 2.22 6.67
CA PRO A 274 18.09 1.50 6.80
C PRO A 274 18.04 0.02 6.42
N ILE A 275 16.96 -0.67 6.78
CA ILE A 275 16.77 -2.09 6.44
C ILE A 275 16.79 -2.32 4.91
N TYR A 276 16.35 -1.35 4.11
CA TYR A 276 16.45 -1.45 2.66
C TYR A 276 17.86 -1.11 2.17
N SER A 277 18.39 0.05 2.57
CA SER A 277 19.67 0.57 2.06
C SER A 277 20.89 -0.24 2.53
N GLU A 278 20.82 -0.92 3.66
CA GLU A 278 21.97 -1.63 4.25
C GLU A 278 21.89 -3.15 4.12
N VAL A 279 20.67 -3.71 4.12
CA VAL A 279 20.44 -5.16 4.16
C VAL A 279 19.83 -5.66 2.85
N ILE A 280 18.62 -5.23 2.51
CA ILE A 280 17.88 -5.82 1.38
C ILE A 280 18.51 -5.49 0.03
N VAL A 281 19.16 -4.32 -0.13
CA VAL A 281 19.82 -3.95 -1.40
C VAL A 281 20.89 -4.96 -1.83
N LYS A 282 21.48 -5.70 -0.89
CA LYS A 282 22.49 -6.74 -1.14
C LYS A 282 21.88 -8.03 -1.70
N VAL A 283 20.56 -8.21 -1.61
CA VAL A 283 19.87 -9.41 -2.09
C VAL A 283 19.58 -9.30 -3.58
N LYS A 284 20.28 -10.09 -4.39
CA LYS A 284 20.15 -10.11 -5.84
C LYS A 284 18.69 -10.35 -6.26
N GLY A 285 18.16 -9.44 -7.07
CA GLY A 285 16.81 -9.56 -7.62
C GLY A 285 15.68 -9.02 -6.74
N VAL A 286 15.97 -8.55 -5.52
CA VAL A 286 14.99 -7.94 -4.62
C VAL A 286 15.12 -6.42 -4.65
N LYS A 287 14.37 -5.78 -5.56
CA LYS A 287 14.29 -4.30 -5.64
C LYS A 287 13.15 -3.77 -4.76
N HIS A 288 13.02 -2.44 -4.68
CA HIS A 288 11.97 -1.74 -3.94
C HIS A 288 10.54 -2.30 -4.15
N SER A 289 10.20 -2.79 -5.35
CA SER A 289 8.87 -3.34 -5.63
C SER A 289 8.54 -4.62 -4.87
N ILE A 290 9.56 -5.43 -4.57
CA ILE A 290 9.49 -6.68 -3.80
C ILE A 290 9.81 -6.41 -2.33
N ALA A 291 10.79 -5.54 -2.06
CA ALA A 291 11.20 -5.20 -0.71
C ALA A 291 10.09 -4.51 0.09
N ALA A 292 9.36 -3.57 -0.53
CA ALA A 292 8.31 -2.81 0.15
C ALA A 292 7.22 -3.67 0.80
N PRO A 293 6.59 -4.64 0.11
CA PRO A 293 5.62 -5.53 0.75
C PRO A 293 6.24 -6.43 1.83
N ILE A 294 7.52 -6.80 1.74
CA ILE A 294 8.21 -7.56 2.80
C ILE A 294 8.38 -6.67 4.04
N ILE A 295 9.06 -5.53 3.90
CA ILE A 295 9.33 -4.57 4.98
C ILE A 295 8.00 -4.13 5.63
N GLY A 296 7.02 -3.75 4.81
CA GLY A 296 5.74 -3.25 5.31
C GLY A 296 4.88 -4.31 6.00
N SER A 297 5.05 -5.58 5.66
CA SER A 297 4.31 -6.68 6.33
C SER A 297 4.98 -7.10 7.63
N VAL A 298 6.31 -7.22 7.62
CA VAL A 298 7.11 -7.65 8.77
C VAL A 298 7.16 -6.56 9.84
N GLN A 299 7.33 -5.31 9.41
CA GLN A 299 7.43 -4.09 10.24
C GLN A 299 8.64 -4.09 11.19
N ASP A 300 8.67 -5.05 12.11
CA ASP A 300 9.72 -5.27 13.09
C ASP A 300 10.13 -6.75 13.10
N ILE A 301 11.39 -7.01 12.73
CA ILE A 301 11.94 -8.37 12.73
C ILE A 301 12.11 -8.93 14.15
N GLY A 302 12.23 -8.06 15.17
CA GLY A 302 12.34 -8.45 16.57
C GLY A 302 11.09 -9.12 17.13
N LEU A 303 9.95 -9.04 16.42
CA LEU A 303 8.73 -9.77 16.76
C LEU A 303 8.84 -11.28 16.53
N PHE A 304 9.91 -11.75 15.88
CA PHE A 304 10.10 -13.15 15.53
C PHE A 304 11.28 -13.74 16.30
N PRO A 305 11.03 -14.46 17.42
CA PRO A 305 12.10 -15.06 18.22
C PRO A 305 12.99 -16.06 17.47
N THR A 306 12.45 -16.68 16.41
CA THR A 306 13.17 -17.67 15.61
C THR A 306 12.90 -17.48 14.12
N VAL A 307 13.86 -17.91 13.30
CA VAL A 307 13.71 -17.94 11.83
C VAL A 307 12.50 -18.79 11.42
N GLY A 308 12.19 -19.87 12.14
CA GLY A 308 11.01 -20.69 11.90
C GLY A 308 9.69 -19.92 12.07
N LYS A 309 9.56 -19.13 13.14
CA LYS A 309 8.38 -18.27 13.35
C LYS A 309 8.26 -17.19 12.27
N PHE A 310 9.38 -16.60 11.85
CA PHE A 310 9.42 -15.67 10.74
C PHE A 310 8.95 -16.31 9.42
N LYS A 311 9.50 -17.49 9.06
CA LYS A 311 9.08 -18.26 7.89
C LYS A 311 7.59 -18.62 7.96
N LYS A 312 7.09 -19.00 9.13
CA LYS A 312 5.67 -19.30 9.35
C LYS A 312 4.80 -18.09 9.05
N PHE A 313 5.11 -16.93 9.62
CA PHE A 313 4.42 -15.67 9.36
C PHE A 313 4.44 -15.27 7.88
N CYS A 314 5.56 -15.48 7.17
CA CYS A 314 5.65 -15.19 5.74
C CYS A 314 4.98 -16.26 4.85
N GLY A 315 4.42 -17.33 5.40
CA GLY A 315 3.79 -18.41 4.63
C GLY A 315 4.80 -19.25 3.82
N LEU A 316 6.06 -19.28 4.27
CA LEU A 316 7.18 -19.99 3.64
C LEU A 316 7.53 -21.31 4.36
N HIS A 317 6.72 -21.69 5.35
CA HIS A 317 6.88 -22.95 6.06
C HIS A 317 6.24 -24.09 5.28
N VAL A 318 6.57 -25.30 5.67
CA VAL A 318 6.00 -26.54 5.17
C VAL A 318 5.20 -27.16 6.33
N ASN A 319 4.04 -27.72 6.01
CA ASN A 319 3.21 -28.47 6.94
C ASN A 319 3.89 -29.80 7.31
N ALA A 320 3.35 -30.50 8.31
CA ALA A 320 3.91 -31.79 8.75
C ALA A 320 3.91 -32.86 7.62
N ASP A 321 2.99 -32.76 6.67
CA ASP A 321 2.83 -33.64 5.51
C ASP A 321 3.75 -33.27 4.32
N GLY A 322 4.64 -32.29 4.48
CA GLY A 322 5.50 -31.82 3.39
C GLY A 322 4.82 -30.83 2.43
N SER A 323 3.55 -30.49 2.64
CA SER A 323 2.82 -29.55 1.77
C SER A 323 3.04 -28.08 2.15
N PHE A 324 2.94 -27.18 1.17
CA PHE A 324 2.88 -25.74 1.47
C PHE A 324 1.51 -25.37 2.04
N PRO A 325 1.43 -24.46 3.02
CA PRO A 325 0.16 -24.00 3.58
C PRO A 325 -0.69 -23.37 2.47
N ARG A 326 -1.98 -23.66 2.44
CA ARG A 326 -2.95 -23.03 1.52
C ARG A 326 -4.13 -22.55 2.35
N GLN A 327 -4.68 -21.39 2.02
CA GLN A 327 -5.90 -20.92 2.64
C GLN A 327 -7.07 -21.70 2.06
N ARG A 328 -7.84 -22.40 2.89
CA ARG A 328 -9.12 -22.99 2.48
C ARG A 328 -10.28 -22.06 2.85
N ARG A 329 -11.41 -22.24 2.18
CA ARG A 329 -12.62 -21.46 2.47
C ARG A 329 -13.07 -21.73 3.91
N GLY A 330 -13.24 -20.68 4.70
CA GLY A 330 -13.66 -20.77 6.11
C GLY A 330 -12.51 -20.86 7.13
N GLU A 331 -11.26 -20.97 6.68
CA GLU A 331 -10.09 -20.99 7.59
C GLU A 331 -9.51 -19.59 7.81
N GLU A 332 -9.10 -19.34 9.06
CA GLU A 332 -8.30 -18.15 9.37
C GLU A 332 -6.90 -18.25 8.74
N LEU A 333 -6.47 -17.13 8.16
CA LEU A 333 -5.19 -17.06 7.47
C LEU A 333 -4.04 -16.92 8.48
N GLY A 334 -3.35 -18.03 8.78
CA GLY A 334 -2.22 -18.06 9.72
C GLY A 334 -0.90 -17.42 9.22
N PHE A 335 -0.91 -16.73 8.08
CA PHE A 335 0.29 -16.08 7.50
C PHE A 335 -0.07 -14.77 6.78
N ASN A 336 0.93 -13.93 6.52
CA ASN A 336 0.73 -12.68 5.81
C ASN A 336 0.79 -12.90 4.27
N PRO A 337 -0.32 -12.68 3.54
CA PRO A 337 -0.39 -12.98 2.10
C PRO A 337 0.49 -12.05 1.27
N ASN A 338 0.71 -10.82 1.73
CA ASN A 338 1.53 -9.85 1.01
C ASN A 338 3.01 -10.20 1.10
N ALA A 339 3.47 -10.61 2.29
CA ALA A 339 4.83 -11.12 2.47
C ALA A 339 5.04 -12.37 1.62
N ARG A 340 4.11 -13.34 1.69
CA ARG A 340 4.17 -14.59 0.90
C ARG A 340 4.28 -14.30 -0.59
N GLN A 341 3.40 -13.48 -1.13
CA GLN A 341 3.39 -13.13 -2.55
C GLN A 341 4.70 -12.46 -2.96
N ALA A 342 5.26 -11.57 -2.13
CA ALA A 342 6.52 -10.90 -2.41
C ALA A 342 7.71 -11.89 -2.46
N PHE A 343 7.81 -12.78 -1.48
CA PHE A 343 8.83 -13.82 -1.47
C PHE A 343 8.69 -14.80 -2.64
N PHE A 344 7.44 -15.17 -2.98
CA PHE A 344 7.16 -15.98 -4.15
C PHE A 344 7.66 -15.31 -5.42
N ILE A 345 7.31 -14.04 -5.65
CA ILE A 345 7.78 -13.29 -6.83
C ILE A 345 9.31 -13.17 -6.87
N ALA A 346 9.95 -12.97 -5.71
CA ALA A 346 11.41 -12.91 -5.60
C ALA A 346 12.05 -14.21 -6.09
N PHE A 347 11.61 -15.34 -5.54
CA PHE A 347 12.18 -16.64 -5.82
C PHE A 347 11.79 -17.15 -7.22
N TRP A 348 10.52 -16.99 -7.62
CA TRP A 348 10.03 -17.30 -8.97
C TRP A 348 10.82 -16.52 -10.04
N GLY A 349 11.08 -15.23 -9.82
CA GLY A 349 11.86 -14.42 -10.75
C GLY A 349 13.33 -14.86 -10.86
N MET A 350 13.91 -15.42 -9.80
CA MET A 350 15.24 -16.03 -9.85
C MET A 350 15.21 -17.33 -10.66
N ARG A 351 14.30 -18.26 -10.33
CA ARG A 351 14.17 -19.54 -11.05
C ARG A 351 13.80 -19.36 -12.52
N LEU A 352 12.95 -18.41 -12.85
CA LEU A 352 12.64 -18.10 -14.25
C LEU A 352 13.89 -17.70 -15.04
N ARG A 353 14.78 -16.90 -14.45
CA ARG A 353 16.03 -16.48 -15.11
C ARG A 353 16.98 -17.66 -15.27
N GLU A 354 17.11 -18.52 -14.26
CA GLU A 354 17.92 -19.72 -14.35
C GLU A 354 17.39 -20.67 -15.43
N ASN A 355 16.07 -20.89 -15.49
CA ASN A 355 15.43 -21.68 -16.53
C ASN A 355 15.63 -21.07 -17.92
N LYS A 356 15.57 -19.74 -18.06
CA LYS A 356 15.92 -19.05 -19.33
C LYS A 356 17.38 -19.29 -19.74
N VAL A 357 18.32 -19.20 -18.79
CA VAL A 357 19.75 -19.46 -19.05
C VAL A 357 19.96 -20.92 -19.46
N MET A 358 19.38 -21.87 -18.73
CA MET A 358 19.46 -23.29 -19.05
C MET A 358 18.92 -23.58 -20.46
N TYR A 359 17.75 -23.03 -20.81
CA TYR A 359 17.19 -23.22 -22.15
C TYR A 359 18.04 -22.55 -23.24
N ARG A 360 18.68 -21.42 -22.96
CA ARG A 360 19.60 -20.76 -23.91
C ARG A 360 20.89 -21.55 -24.09
N MET A 361 21.43 -22.14 -23.02
CA MET A 361 22.60 -23.03 -23.12
C MET A 361 22.28 -24.28 -23.94
N ARG A 362 21.08 -24.86 -23.75
CA ARG A 362 20.62 -26.03 -24.51
C ARG A 362 20.27 -25.70 -25.97
N HIS A 363 19.78 -24.50 -26.23
CA HIS A 363 19.41 -24.02 -27.56
C HIS A 363 20.04 -22.64 -27.82
N PRO A 364 21.34 -22.60 -28.20
CA PRO A 364 22.07 -21.34 -28.37
C PRO A 364 21.49 -20.47 -29.49
N TYR A 365 21.03 -21.12 -30.56
CA TYR A 365 20.46 -20.47 -31.75
C TYR A 365 18.99 -20.87 -31.92
N PRO A 366 18.15 -19.97 -32.47
CA PRO A 366 16.86 -20.37 -33.01
C PRO A 366 17.03 -21.44 -34.08
N VAL A 367 16.06 -22.33 -34.23
CA VAL A 367 16.09 -23.41 -35.22
C VAL A 367 14.94 -23.23 -36.19
N LEU A 368 15.21 -23.21 -37.49
CA LEU A 368 14.18 -23.29 -38.52
C LEU A 368 13.81 -24.76 -38.73
N VAL A 369 12.54 -25.09 -38.57
CA VAL A 369 12.00 -26.40 -38.96
C VAL A 369 11.28 -26.22 -40.28
N THR A 370 11.85 -26.79 -41.33
CA THR A 370 11.30 -26.75 -42.67
C THR A 370 9.96 -27.48 -42.74
N ASP A 371 9.18 -27.21 -43.80
CA ASP A 371 7.92 -27.92 -44.04
C ASP A 371 8.12 -29.44 -44.25
N ALA A 372 9.32 -29.85 -44.68
CA ALA A 372 9.74 -31.26 -44.78
C ALA A 372 10.21 -31.87 -43.45
N GLY A 373 10.20 -31.10 -42.36
CA GLY A 373 10.60 -31.57 -41.02
C GLY A 373 12.10 -31.44 -40.72
N THR A 374 12.93 -31.07 -41.69
CA THR A 374 14.37 -30.82 -41.49
C THR A 374 14.61 -29.63 -40.57
N GLU A 375 15.55 -29.75 -39.63
CA GLU A 375 15.90 -28.70 -38.67
C GLU A 375 17.23 -28.03 -39.04
N HIS A 376 17.23 -26.70 -39.18
CA HIS A 376 18.43 -25.89 -39.46
C HIS A 376 18.68 -24.87 -38.34
N PRO A 377 19.84 -24.90 -37.65
CA PRO A 377 20.20 -23.87 -36.68
C PRO A 377 20.48 -22.54 -37.39
N LEU A 378 19.82 -21.47 -36.96
CA LEU A 378 19.95 -20.12 -37.49
C LEU A 378 21.13 -19.40 -36.81
N VAL A 379 22.35 -19.81 -37.16
CA VAL A 379 23.59 -19.24 -36.62
C VAL A 379 23.77 -17.79 -37.09
N LEU A 380 24.09 -16.88 -36.18
CA LEU A 380 24.32 -15.47 -36.51
C LEU A 380 25.29 -15.30 -37.69
N GLY A 381 24.88 -14.54 -38.70
CA GLY A 381 25.67 -14.29 -39.91
C GLY A 381 25.55 -15.33 -41.02
N LYS A 382 24.99 -16.52 -40.75
CA LYS A 382 24.87 -17.64 -41.70
C LYS A 382 23.46 -17.83 -42.29
N TRP A 383 22.59 -16.83 -42.14
CA TRP A 383 21.25 -16.89 -42.72
C TRP A 383 20.69 -15.52 -43.03
N LYS A 384 19.76 -15.48 -43.99
CA LYS A 384 18.92 -14.33 -44.32
C LYS A 384 17.47 -14.78 -44.47
N GLN A 385 16.54 -13.88 -44.21
CA GLN A 385 15.12 -14.09 -44.47
C GLN A 385 14.61 -13.00 -45.39
N ASP A 386 14.01 -13.40 -46.50
CA ASP A 386 13.22 -12.51 -47.32
C ASP A 386 11.85 -12.29 -46.65
N LYS A 387 11.60 -11.04 -46.23
CA LYS A 387 10.36 -10.67 -45.54
C LYS A 387 9.13 -10.69 -46.45
N LYS A 388 9.28 -10.54 -47.77
CA LYS A 388 8.16 -10.54 -48.72
C LYS A 388 7.69 -11.95 -49.01
N THR A 389 8.62 -12.88 -49.24
CA THR A 389 8.30 -14.26 -49.64
C THR A 389 8.27 -15.23 -48.45
N GLY A 390 8.82 -14.81 -47.30
CA GLY A 390 8.98 -15.64 -46.11
C GLY A 390 10.06 -16.72 -46.24
N GLN A 391 10.85 -16.69 -47.31
CA GLN A 391 11.87 -17.69 -47.61
C GLN A 391 13.17 -17.41 -46.83
N TYR A 392 13.80 -18.47 -46.35
CA TYR A 392 15.07 -18.43 -45.66
C TYR A 392 16.17 -18.92 -46.60
N GLU A 393 17.28 -18.18 -46.59
CA GLU A 393 18.55 -18.56 -47.20
C GLU A 393 19.49 -18.92 -46.05
N ILE A 394 19.95 -20.17 -45.99
CA ILE A 394 20.77 -20.68 -44.88
C ILE A 394 22.06 -21.25 -45.46
N GLU A 395 23.19 -20.76 -44.96
CA GLU A 395 24.51 -21.29 -45.28
C GLU A 395 24.76 -22.57 -44.47
N THR A 396 24.88 -23.70 -45.17
CA THR A 396 25.17 -25.02 -44.61
C THR A 396 26.54 -25.50 -45.07
N ASP A 397 27.05 -26.58 -44.48
CA ASP A 397 28.36 -27.15 -44.85
C ASP A 397 28.41 -27.67 -46.31
N ILE A 398 27.25 -27.87 -46.93
CA ILE A 398 27.08 -28.41 -48.29
C ILE A 398 26.71 -27.29 -49.30
N GLY A 399 26.54 -26.05 -48.82
CA GLY A 399 26.17 -24.88 -49.64
C GLY A 399 24.95 -24.13 -49.11
N ILE A 400 24.36 -23.29 -49.97
CA ILE A 400 23.22 -22.43 -49.61
C ILE A 400 21.91 -23.19 -49.81
N ALA A 401 21.12 -23.31 -48.74
CA ALA A 401 19.80 -23.91 -48.76
C ALA A 401 18.71 -22.82 -48.78
N HIS A 402 17.76 -22.95 -49.71
CA HIS A 402 16.58 -22.09 -49.78
C HIS A 402 15.35 -22.85 -49.29
N CYS A 403 14.76 -22.43 -48.16
CA CYS A 403 13.66 -23.18 -47.54
C CYS A 403 12.62 -22.27 -46.87
N LYS A 404 11.44 -22.82 -46.62
CA LYS A 404 10.37 -22.22 -45.80
C LYS A 404 10.12 -23.10 -44.59
N GLY A 405 9.65 -22.50 -43.50
CA GLY A 405 9.41 -23.22 -42.26
C GLY A 405 9.10 -22.35 -41.05
N LYS A 406 8.97 -23.00 -39.90
CA LYS A 406 8.64 -22.38 -38.61
C LYS A 406 9.86 -22.32 -37.69
N ARG A 407 10.04 -21.20 -36.98
CA ARG A 407 11.14 -21.04 -36.02
C ARG A 407 10.80 -21.63 -34.65
N LYS A 408 11.68 -22.49 -34.15
CA LYS A 408 11.74 -22.96 -32.75
C LYS A 408 12.86 -22.23 -32.00
N PHE A 409 12.80 -22.28 -30.67
CA PHE A 409 13.80 -21.73 -29.75
C PHE A 409 14.18 -20.26 -29.97
N THR A 410 13.25 -19.47 -30.52
CA THR A 410 13.34 -18.01 -30.50
C THR A 410 13.30 -17.49 -29.07
N ASP A 411 13.73 -16.25 -28.84
CA ASP A 411 13.70 -15.62 -27.51
C ASP A 411 12.31 -15.67 -26.87
N GLY A 412 11.27 -15.40 -27.67
CA GLY A 412 9.88 -15.51 -27.23
C GLY A 412 9.47 -16.96 -26.90
N HIS A 413 9.88 -17.93 -27.71
CA HIS A 413 9.58 -19.34 -27.44
C HIS A 413 10.31 -19.84 -26.18
N LEU A 414 11.60 -19.55 -26.02
CA LEU A 414 12.35 -19.90 -24.81
C LEU A 414 11.79 -19.21 -23.58
N HIS A 415 11.32 -17.96 -23.70
CA HIS A 415 10.63 -17.29 -22.61
C HIS A 415 9.38 -18.04 -22.17
N LYS A 416 8.53 -18.47 -23.10
CA LYS A 416 7.31 -19.25 -22.82
C LYS A 416 7.65 -20.60 -22.17
N ARG A 417 8.65 -21.34 -22.70
CA ARG A 417 9.09 -22.62 -22.10
C ARG A 417 9.65 -22.43 -20.69
N ALA A 418 10.43 -21.38 -20.47
CA ALA A 418 10.94 -21.04 -19.15
C ALA A 418 9.82 -20.69 -18.16
N ILE A 419 8.79 -19.94 -18.58
CA ILE A 419 7.60 -19.69 -17.76
C ILE A 419 6.94 -21.02 -17.41
N TRP A 420 6.66 -21.88 -18.38
CA TRP A 420 5.95 -23.14 -18.16
C TRP A 420 6.71 -24.06 -17.19
N ARG A 421 8.02 -24.23 -17.40
CA ARG A 421 8.88 -24.98 -16.48
C ARG A 421 8.88 -24.40 -15.07
N THR A 422 9.04 -23.09 -14.97
CA THR A 422 9.07 -22.43 -13.66
C THR A 422 7.72 -22.59 -12.96
N VAL A 423 6.59 -22.38 -13.65
CA VAL A 423 5.25 -22.56 -13.08
C VAL A 423 5.01 -24.00 -12.63
N THR A 424 5.42 -24.99 -13.42
CA THR A 424 5.26 -26.41 -13.05
C THR A 424 6.07 -26.78 -11.80
N GLU A 425 7.27 -26.22 -11.62
CA GLU A 425 8.08 -26.38 -10.40
C GLU A 425 7.45 -25.75 -9.13
N PHE A 426 6.42 -24.91 -9.26
CA PHE A 426 5.71 -24.26 -8.14
C PHE A 426 4.27 -24.71 -7.96
N ALA A 427 3.62 -25.19 -9.02
CA ALA A 427 2.22 -25.59 -9.02
C ALA A 427 2.01 -27.08 -8.74
N TYR A 428 3.03 -27.90 -9.02
CA TYR A 428 3.16 -29.30 -8.66
C TYR A 428 4.26 -29.46 -7.62
#